data_AF-A0A1I8AYY9-F1
#
_entry.id   AF-A0A1I8AYY9-F1
#
_cell.length_a   1.000
_cell.length_b   1.000
_cell.length_c   1.000
_cell.angle_alpha   90.00
_cell.angle_beta   90.00
_cell.angle_gamma   90.00
#
_symmetry.space_group_name_H-M   'P 1'
#
loop_
_entity.id
_entity.type
_entity.pdbx_description
1 polymer ?
#
loop_
_entity_poly.entity_id
_entity_poly.type
_entity_poly.pdbx_seq_one_letter_code
_entity_poly.pdbx_strand_id
1 'polypeptide(L)'
;MPLNWINITYHDSKYWEDTLLAERVSATGVVQAYCEKRLDAIFGFADAYSLATVSKISAGFGDGVPVLTTTGLTTIIGSKKSYPYVTRMRGSYTQMAEAAYKFIALQDQHFELQQKRRRKKQQKNSFKNNFPLNYQNLVFMYHDKRRALNKPPPSTNRAKIGETGGYSSAPDESPSSSCYFSSHAIKSYFQENNDFFMEIWKSQTPHVAFDEELTRSKEEVNEWVKLASMQANGLFKIF
;
A
#
# COMPACT_ATOMS: atom_id res chain seq x y z
N MET A 1 17.82 10.74 -34.11
CA MET A 1 16.75 11.56 -33.50
C MET A 1 17.05 13.02 -33.79
N PRO A 2 16.04 13.90 -33.95
CA PRO A 2 16.28 15.33 -34.10
C PRO A 2 17.03 15.89 -32.89
N LEU A 3 17.84 16.93 -33.10
CA LEU A 3 18.49 17.65 -32.02
C LEU A 3 17.42 18.22 -31.08
N ASN A 4 17.60 18.08 -29.76
CA ASN A 4 16.69 18.54 -28.69
C ASN A 4 15.41 17.71 -28.46
N TRP A 5 15.34 16.46 -28.94
CA TRP A 5 14.24 15.56 -28.61
C TRP A 5 14.60 14.65 -27.44
N ILE A 6 13.62 14.40 -26.56
CA ILE A 6 13.76 13.42 -25.48
C ILE A 6 13.69 12.02 -26.07
N ASN A 7 14.73 11.22 -25.83
CA ASN A 7 14.74 9.81 -26.17
C ASN A 7 14.05 9.01 -25.06
N ILE A 8 12.88 8.45 -25.33
CA ILE A 8 12.19 7.57 -24.38
C ILE A 8 12.38 6.13 -24.85
N THR A 9 13.04 5.31 -24.03
CA THR A 9 13.18 3.88 -24.26
C THR A 9 12.27 3.13 -23.28
N TYR A 10 11.40 2.25 -23.80
CA TYR A 10 10.63 1.32 -22.98
C TYR A 10 11.43 0.05 -22.73
N HIS A 11 11.33 -0.47 -21.52
CA HIS A 11 11.91 -1.76 -21.15
C HIS A 11 10.83 -2.60 -20.48
N ASP A 12 10.46 -3.72 -21.11
CA ASP A 12 9.46 -4.63 -20.56
C ASP A 12 10.07 -5.40 -19.39
N SER A 13 9.50 -5.24 -18.20
CA SER A 13 9.88 -6.02 -17.03
C SER A 13 9.42 -7.48 -17.12
N LYS A 14 8.56 -7.83 -18.09
CA LYS A 14 7.93 -9.14 -18.21
C LYS A 14 7.13 -9.51 -16.95
N TYR A 15 6.58 -8.51 -16.27
CA TYR A 15 5.80 -8.68 -15.04
C TYR A 15 4.60 -9.63 -15.24
N TRP A 16 4.05 -9.69 -16.45
CA TRP A 16 2.94 -10.57 -16.81
C TRP A 16 3.35 -12.04 -16.96
N GLU A 17 4.63 -12.35 -17.21
CA GLU A 17 5.15 -13.73 -17.31
C GLU A 17 5.43 -14.28 -15.91
N ASP A 18 6.21 -13.54 -15.12
CA ASP A 18 6.61 -13.91 -13.77
C ASP A 18 6.89 -12.67 -12.92
N THR A 19 5.96 -12.37 -12.00
CA THR A 19 6.06 -11.21 -11.10
C THR A 19 7.30 -11.24 -10.20
N LEU A 20 7.85 -12.42 -9.89
CA LEU A 20 9.02 -12.59 -9.02
C LEU A 20 10.33 -12.32 -9.76
N LEU A 21 10.35 -12.59 -11.06
CA LEU A 21 11.51 -12.33 -11.91
C LEU A 21 11.52 -10.93 -12.52
N ALA A 22 10.39 -10.23 -12.46
CA ALA A 22 10.24 -8.89 -13.05
C ALA A 22 11.26 -7.87 -12.53
N GLU A 23 11.61 -7.95 -11.24
CA GLU A 23 12.65 -7.13 -10.62
C GLU A 23 14.02 -7.36 -11.26
N ARG A 24 14.38 -8.63 -11.50
CA ARG A 24 15.65 -9.00 -12.12
C ARG A 24 15.75 -8.42 -13.52
N VAL A 25 14.72 -8.63 -14.34
CA VAL A 25 14.68 -8.13 -15.71
C VAL A 25 14.82 -6.61 -15.71
N SER A 26 13.99 -5.93 -14.91
CA SER A 26 14.02 -4.48 -14.72
C SER A 26 15.40 -3.93 -14.37
N ALA A 27 16.07 -4.54 -13.37
CA ALA A 27 17.41 -4.12 -12.95
C ALA A 27 18.45 -4.32 -14.04
N THR A 28 18.42 -5.45 -14.76
CA THR A 28 19.36 -5.71 -15.86
C THR A 28 19.21 -4.72 -17.01
N GLY A 29 17.98 -4.34 -17.38
CA GLY A 29 17.75 -3.36 -18.43
C GLY A 29 18.30 -1.98 -18.09
N VAL A 30 18.19 -1.56 -16.82
CA VAL A 30 18.76 -0.30 -16.34
C VAL A 30 20.28 -0.32 -16.36
N VAL A 31 20.91 -1.39 -15.87
CA VAL A 31 22.37 -1.55 -15.93
C VAL A 31 22.86 -1.53 -17.37
N GLN A 32 22.17 -2.23 -18.27
CA GLN A 32 22.50 -2.24 -19.69
C GLN A 32 22.40 -0.85 -20.31
N ALA A 33 21.31 -0.12 -20.08
CA ALA A 33 21.13 1.23 -20.60
C ALA A 33 22.21 2.21 -20.09
N TYR A 34 22.65 2.04 -18.83
CA TYR A 34 23.76 2.79 -18.26
C TYR A 34 25.09 2.45 -18.94
N CYS A 35 25.42 1.17 -19.09
CA CYS A 35 26.64 0.71 -19.78
C CYS A 35 26.72 1.19 -21.23
N GLU A 36 25.58 1.27 -21.91
CA GLU A 36 25.48 1.78 -23.29
C GLU A 36 25.50 3.32 -23.38
N LYS A 37 25.61 4.03 -22.25
CA LYS A 37 25.64 5.49 -22.15
C LYS A 37 24.37 6.15 -22.73
N ARG A 38 23.22 5.53 -22.49
CA ARG A 38 21.90 6.00 -22.97
C ARG A 38 20.93 6.34 -21.84
N LEU A 39 21.39 6.34 -20.59
CA LEU A 39 20.53 6.47 -19.41
C LEU A 39 20.78 7.79 -18.68
N ASP A 40 19.87 8.75 -18.88
CA ASP A 40 19.88 10.03 -18.16
C ASP A 40 18.92 10.06 -16.97
N ALA A 41 17.79 9.35 -17.06
CA ALA A 41 16.76 9.28 -16.04
C ALA A 41 15.94 7.99 -16.16
N ILE A 42 15.30 7.58 -15.06
CA ILE A 42 14.43 6.40 -15.01
C ILE A 42 13.01 6.84 -14.65
N PHE A 43 12.04 6.46 -15.47
CA PHE A 43 10.60 6.55 -15.15
C PHE A 43 10.06 5.15 -14.86
N GLY A 44 9.61 4.90 -13.63
CA GLY A 44 9.20 3.57 -13.16
C GLY A 44 9.59 3.35 -11.70
N PHE A 45 9.43 2.17 -11.11
CA PHE A 45 8.83 0.93 -11.62
C PHE A 45 7.36 0.78 -11.20
N ALA A 46 6.65 -0.17 -11.80
CA ALA A 46 5.26 -0.46 -11.45
C ALA A 46 5.10 -1.18 -10.09
N ASP A 47 6.18 -1.74 -9.55
CA ASP A 47 6.22 -2.42 -8.26
C ASP A 47 7.27 -1.81 -7.31
N ALA A 48 7.08 -2.05 -6.02
CA ALA A 48 7.93 -1.46 -4.98
C ALA A 48 9.31 -2.12 -4.87
N TYR A 49 9.45 -3.39 -5.28
CA TYR A 49 10.69 -4.16 -5.13
C TYR A 49 11.71 -3.75 -6.18
N SER A 50 11.31 -3.77 -7.47
CA SER A 50 12.10 -3.24 -8.58
C SER A 50 12.50 -1.79 -8.35
N LEU A 51 11.55 -0.97 -7.88
CA LEU A 51 11.82 0.42 -7.54
C LEU A 51 12.89 0.54 -6.46
N ALA A 52 12.78 -0.19 -5.35
CA ALA A 52 13.74 -0.11 -4.26
C ALA A 52 15.14 -0.54 -4.70
N THR A 53 15.25 -1.63 -5.45
CA THR A 53 16.53 -2.18 -5.90
C THR A 53 17.19 -1.28 -6.92
N VAL A 54 16.47 -0.89 -7.97
CA VAL A 54 17.04 -0.02 -9.01
C VAL A 54 17.40 1.35 -8.43
N SER A 55 16.59 1.92 -7.53
CA SER A 55 16.90 3.22 -6.94
C SER A 55 18.17 3.23 -6.09
N LYS A 56 18.53 2.09 -5.48
CA LYS A 56 19.80 1.95 -4.74
C LYS A 56 20.98 1.83 -5.70
N ILE A 57 20.82 1.02 -6.74
CA ILE A 57 21.88 0.79 -7.73
C ILE A 57 22.15 2.08 -8.52
N SER A 58 21.09 2.77 -8.95
CA SER A 58 21.19 4.00 -9.75
C SER A 58 21.83 5.16 -8.98
N ALA A 59 21.77 5.15 -7.64
CA ALA A 59 22.48 6.09 -6.80
C ALA A 59 24.01 5.89 -6.81
N GLY A 60 24.49 4.69 -7.19
CA GLY A 60 25.91 4.38 -7.35
C GLY A 60 26.46 4.60 -8.76
N PHE A 61 25.63 5.04 -9.71
CA PHE A 61 26.03 5.26 -11.11
C PHE A 61 26.58 6.67 -11.31
N GLY A 62 27.90 6.84 -11.46
CA GLY A 62 28.50 8.15 -11.73
C GLY A 62 28.06 9.18 -10.69
N ASP A 63 27.44 10.27 -11.14
CA ASP A 63 26.87 11.32 -10.28
C ASP A 63 25.46 10.99 -9.72
N GLY A 64 24.99 9.77 -9.95
CA GLY A 64 23.67 9.26 -9.64
C GLY A 64 22.65 9.49 -10.77
N VAL A 65 21.80 8.50 -11.02
CA VAL A 65 20.73 8.59 -12.02
C VAL A 65 19.38 8.82 -11.31
N PRO A 66 18.64 9.90 -11.65
CA PRO A 66 17.34 10.20 -11.07
C PRO A 66 16.28 9.15 -11.41
N VAL A 67 15.44 8.85 -10.41
CA VAL A 67 14.32 7.91 -10.54
C VAL A 67 13.01 8.60 -10.21
N LEU A 68 12.10 8.65 -11.17
CA LEU A 68 10.77 9.24 -11.08
C LEU A 68 9.72 8.13 -11.04
N THR A 69 8.85 8.15 -10.03
CA THR A 69 7.89 7.06 -9.81
C THR A 69 6.52 7.54 -9.32
N THR A 70 5.47 6.83 -9.74
CA THR A 70 4.11 6.94 -9.20
C THR A 70 3.79 5.88 -8.13
N THR A 71 4.70 4.93 -7.92
CA THR A 71 4.53 3.79 -7.01
C THR A 71 5.45 3.93 -5.79
N GLY A 72 5.74 2.84 -5.06
CA GLY A 72 6.64 2.90 -3.90
C GLY A 72 6.07 3.72 -2.75
N LEU A 73 4.80 3.46 -2.39
CA LEU A 73 4.10 4.26 -1.38
C LEU A 73 4.57 3.96 0.06
N THR A 74 5.47 2.99 0.23
CA THR A 74 6.09 2.72 1.52
C THR A 74 6.90 3.93 1.99
N THR A 75 6.86 4.22 3.28
CA THR A 75 7.48 5.43 3.85
C THR A 75 8.99 5.44 3.66
N ILE A 76 9.62 4.26 3.69
CA ILE A 76 11.06 4.08 3.55
C ILE A 76 11.60 4.57 2.20
N ILE A 77 10.84 4.46 1.11
CA ILE A 77 11.23 4.93 -0.23
C ILE A 77 11.37 6.46 -0.27
N GLY A 78 10.72 7.17 0.65
CA GLY A 78 10.89 8.62 0.81
C GLY A 78 12.18 9.04 1.53
N SER A 79 12.96 8.10 2.08
CA SER A 79 14.19 8.40 2.81
C SER A 79 15.27 8.92 1.86
N LYS A 80 15.62 10.20 1.94
CA LYS A 80 16.73 10.77 1.16
C LYS A 80 18.10 10.22 1.54
N LYS A 81 18.22 9.60 2.71
CA LYS A 81 19.43 8.87 3.11
C LYS A 81 19.60 7.56 2.32
N SER A 82 18.51 6.83 2.11
CA SER A 82 18.55 5.52 1.43
C SER A 82 18.31 5.63 -0.08
N TYR A 83 17.56 6.64 -0.50
CA TYR A 83 17.08 6.86 -1.86
C TYR A 83 17.23 8.34 -2.25
N PRO A 84 18.48 8.85 -2.35
CA PRO A 84 18.73 10.27 -2.58
C PRO A 84 18.11 10.80 -3.88
N TYR A 85 18.19 10.01 -4.96
CA TYR A 85 17.76 10.37 -6.31
C TYR A 85 16.32 9.99 -6.65
N VAL A 86 15.56 9.46 -5.69
CA VAL A 86 14.16 9.10 -5.91
C VAL A 86 13.25 10.30 -5.71
N THR A 87 12.40 10.54 -6.69
CA THR A 87 11.30 11.50 -6.63
C THR A 87 9.99 10.79 -6.87
N ARG A 88 9.15 10.77 -5.83
CA ARG A 88 7.79 10.21 -5.91
C ARG A 88 6.82 11.31 -6.30
N MET A 89 5.95 11.00 -7.26
CA MET A 89 4.87 11.87 -7.70
C MET A 89 3.57 11.63 -6.92
N ARG A 90 3.56 10.65 -6.01
CA ARG A 90 2.42 10.29 -5.14
C ARG A 90 2.82 10.27 -3.66
N GLY A 91 1.86 10.60 -2.80
CA GLY A 91 2.03 10.51 -1.35
C GLY A 91 2.17 9.08 -0.83
N SER A 92 2.83 8.92 0.31
CA SER A 92 3.04 7.63 0.98
C SER A 92 1.78 7.06 1.65
N TYR A 93 1.81 5.78 2.01
CA TYR A 93 0.76 5.14 2.82
C TYR A 93 0.56 5.85 4.17
N THR A 94 1.62 6.37 4.79
CA THR A 94 1.50 7.15 6.03
C THR A 94 0.76 8.47 5.79
N GLN A 95 1.06 9.20 4.72
CA GLN A 95 0.34 10.44 4.39
C GLN A 95 -1.14 10.18 4.06
N MET A 96 -1.42 9.07 3.38
CA MET A 96 -2.79 8.62 3.14
C MET A 96 -3.48 8.27 4.46
N ALA A 97 -2.81 7.56 5.37
CA ALA A 97 -3.35 7.21 6.69
C ALA A 97 -3.63 8.44 7.56
N GLU A 98 -2.74 9.44 7.53
CA GLU A 98 -2.95 10.73 8.19
C GLU A 98 -4.21 11.44 7.64
N ALA A 99 -4.39 11.45 6.32
CA ALA A 99 -5.58 12.03 5.71
C ALA A 99 -6.86 11.27 6.12
N ALA A 100 -6.81 9.94 6.11
CA ALA A 100 -7.91 9.10 6.59
C ALA A 100 -8.26 9.39 8.05
N TYR A 101 -7.25 9.53 8.92
CA TYR A 101 -7.45 9.87 10.33
C TYR A 101 -8.12 11.24 10.49
N LYS A 102 -7.63 12.26 9.79
CA LYS A 102 -8.21 13.62 9.83
C LYS A 102 -9.66 13.65 9.38
N PHE A 103 -10.02 12.82 8.40
CA PHE A 103 -11.39 12.75 7.88
C PHE A 103 -12.33 11.95 8.78
N ILE A 104 -11.87 10.80 9.28
CA ILE A 104 -12.70 9.79 9.92
C ILE A 104 -12.78 9.98 11.44
N ALA A 105 -11.64 10.27 12.07
CA ALA A 105 -11.43 10.00 13.50
C ALA A 105 -10.97 11.22 14.32
N LEU A 106 -10.55 12.30 13.67
CA LEU A 106 -10.03 13.48 14.36
C LEU A 106 -11.15 14.23 15.06
N GLN A 107 -11.28 14.05 16.37
CA GLN A 107 -12.24 14.81 17.17
C GLN A 107 -11.82 16.28 17.29
N ASP A 108 -12.77 17.21 17.11
CA ASP A 108 -12.56 18.67 17.16
C ASP A 108 -11.81 19.13 18.43
N GLN A 109 -11.98 18.45 19.56
CA GLN A 109 -11.32 18.80 20.82
C GLN A 109 -9.79 18.61 20.78
N HIS A 110 -9.29 17.57 20.11
CA HIS A 110 -7.84 17.35 19.90
C HIS A 110 -7.24 18.36 18.93
N PHE A 111 -8.00 18.74 17.88
CA PHE A 111 -7.60 19.78 16.95
C PHE A 111 -7.53 21.15 17.63
N GLU A 112 -8.47 21.49 18.52
CA GLU A 112 -8.42 22.72 19.31
C GLU A 112 -7.21 22.76 20.26
N LEU A 113 -6.85 21.65 20.90
CA LEU A 113 -5.68 21.57 21.79
C LEU A 113 -4.34 21.66 21.02
N GLN A 114 -4.22 20.97 19.88
CA GLN A 114 -3.04 21.07 19.02
C GLN A 114 -2.94 22.43 18.31
N GLN A 115 -4.07 23.01 17.90
CA GLN A 115 -4.12 24.38 17.39
C GLN A 115 -3.81 25.39 18.49
N LYS A 116 -4.29 25.25 19.73
CA LYS A 116 -3.92 26.15 20.86
C LYS A 116 -2.42 26.17 21.11
N ARG A 117 -1.71 25.05 20.90
CA ARG A 117 -0.23 24.99 20.96
C ARG A 117 0.46 25.66 19.76
N ARG A 118 -0.16 25.67 18.58
CA ARG A 118 0.38 26.32 17.35
C ARG A 118 -0.09 27.78 17.14
N ARG A 119 -1.20 28.19 17.78
CA ARG A 119 -1.89 29.49 17.60
C ARG A 119 -1.29 30.65 18.39
N LYS A 120 -0.17 30.47 19.10
CA LYS A 120 0.60 31.63 19.60
C LYS A 120 1.23 32.48 18.47
N LYS A 121 1.13 32.09 17.19
CA LYS A 121 1.75 32.85 16.09
C LYS A 121 0.87 33.26 14.90
N GLN A 122 -0.42 32.90 14.79
CA GLN A 122 -1.23 33.42 13.69
C GLN A 122 -2.73 33.29 13.98
N GLN A 123 -3.41 34.44 13.97
CA GLN A 123 -4.85 34.57 14.14
C GLN A 123 -5.49 34.93 12.79
N LYS A 124 -6.77 34.54 12.65
CA LYS A 124 -7.74 34.87 11.59
C LYS A 124 -7.59 34.17 10.23
N ASN A 125 -8.23 33.00 10.14
CA ASN A 125 -9.39 32.81 9.27
C ASN A 125 -10.13 31.53 9.69
N SER A 126 -11.35 31.71 10.21
CA SER A 126 -12.23 30.62 10.66
C SER A 126 -13.04 30.10 9.47
N PHE A 127 -12.48 29.19 8.69
CA PHE A 127 -13.30 28.29 7.88
C PHE A 127 -13.89 27.22 8.82
N LYS A 128 -15.14 27.42 9.24
CA LYS A 128 -15.96 26.38 9.87
C LYS A 128 -16.40 25.39 8.79
N ASN A 129 -15.54 24.43 8.45
CA ASN A 129 -15.95 23.19 7.82
C ASN A 129 -15.51 22.04 8.74
N ASN A 130 -16.19 21.90 9.89
CA ASN A 130 -16.02 20.76 10.78
C ASN A 130 -16.80 19.58 10.18
N PHE A 131 -16.13 18.75 9.39
CA PHE A 131 -16.64 17.40 9.08
C PHE A 131 -15.69 16.29 9.58
N PRO A 132 -15.20 16.31 10.83
CA PRO A 132 -14.73 15.07 11.40
C PRO A 132 -15.94 14.18 11.70
N LEU A 133 -16.04 13.06 10.98
CA LEU A 133 -17.18 12.15 11.09
C LEU A 133 -17.22 11.43 12.44
N ASN A 134 -16.09 11.40 13.16
CA ASN A 134 -15.92 10.76 14.47
C ASN A 134 -16.36 9.29 14.51
N TYR A 135 -16.13 8.56 13.41
CA TYR A 135 -16.46 7.14 13.35
C TYR A 135 -15.52 6.34 14.25
N GLN A 136 -16.12 5.54 15.14
CA GLN A 136 -15.40 4.67 16.08
C GLN A 136 -15.42 3.20 15.64
N ASN A 137 -16.51 2.78 14.98
CA ASN A 137 -16.71 1.41 14.55
C ASN A 137 -16.36 1.29 13.07
N LEU A 138 -15.18 0.76 12.78
CA LEU A 138 -14.65 0.63 11.41
C LEU A 138 -14.30 -0.82 11.11
N VAL A 139 -14.59 -1.24 9.88
CA VAL A 139 -14.18 -2.53 9.30
C VAL A 139 -13.29 -2.26 8.10
N PHE A 140 -12.17 -2.97 8.00
CA PHE A 140 -11.31 -2.93 6.81
C PHE A 140 -11.63 -4.09 5.89
N MET A 141 -12.19 -3.83 4.72
CA MET A 141 -12.34 -4.84 3.66
C MET A 141 -11.28 -4.59 2.60
N TYR A 142 -10.47 -5.59 2.26
CA TYR A 142 -9.38 -5.44 1.30
C TYR A 142 -9.07 -6.71 0.53
N HIS A 143 -8.56 -6.52 -0.69
CA HIS A 143 -8.06 -7.62 -1.51
C HIS A 143 -6.72 -8.15 -0.96
N ASP A 144 -6.65 -9.47 -0.72
CA ASP A 144 -5.43 -10.15 -0.30
C ASP A 144 -5.50 -11.66 -0.56
N LYS A 145 -4.83 -12.13 -1.62
CA LYS A 145 -4.77 -13.55 -2.02
C LYS A 145 -4.24 -14.49 -0.93
N ARG A 146 -3.35 -13.98 -0.06
CA ARG A 146 -2.72 -14.79 0.98
C ARG A 146 -3.64 -15.04 2.15
N ARG A 147 -4.50 -14.07 2.50
CA ARG A 147 -5.43 -14.12 3.64
C ARG A 147 -6.90 -14.23 3.24
N ALA A 148 -7.17 -14.41 1.95
CA ALA A 148 -8.51 -14.50 1.40
C ALA A 148 -9.37 -15.58 2.07
N LEU A 149 -10.54 -15.20 2.57
CA LEU A 149 -11.51 -16.13 3.15
C LEU A 149 -12.14 -17.08 2.12
N ASN A 150 -12.25 -16.64 0.86
CA ASN A 150 -12.76 -17.42 -0.25
C ASN A 150 -11.70 -18.33 -0.90
N LYS A 151 -10.53 -18.48 -0.27
CA LYS A 151 -9.53 -19.43 -0.75
C LYS A 151 -10.02 -20.86 -0.51
N PRO A 152 -10.01 -21.74 -1.52
CA PRO A 152 -10.40 -23.13 -1.31
C PRO A 152 -9.47 -23.78 -0.27
N PRO A 153 -9.99 -24.64 0.62
CA PRO A 153 -9.17 -25.31 1.61
C PRO A 153 -8.06 -26.12 0.91
N PRO A 154 -6.85 -26.19 1.49
CA PRO A 154 -5.77 -27.00 0.93
C PRO A 154 -6.26 -28.45 0.83
N SER A 155 -6.40 -28.95 -0.39
CA SER A 155 -6.97 -30.26 -0.65
C SER A 155 -6.11 -31.35 0.00
N THR A 156 -6.74 -32.22 0.79
CA THR A 156 -6.11 -33.37 1.45
C THR A 156 -5.79 -34.54 0.49
N ASN A 157 -5.88 -34.36 -0.83
CA ASN A 157 -5.63 -35.44 -1.78
C ASN A 157 -4.71 -35.01 -2.92
N ARG A 158 -3.48 -35.54 -2.90
CA ARG A 158 -2.62 -35.71 -4.07
C ARG A 158 -3.31 -36.66 -5.07
N ALA A 159 -4.03 -36.14 -6.06
CA ALA A 159 -4.33 -36.91 -7.26
C ALA A 159 -4.80 -36.03 -8.44
N LYS A 160 -4.06 -36.17 -9.55
CA LYS A 160 -4.41 -35.91 -10.95
C LYS A 160 -4.26 -34.49 -11.50
N ILE A 161 -3.18 -34.39 -12.28
CA ILE A 161 -2.75 -33.40 -13.27
C ILE A 161 -3.83 -33.19 -14.35
N GLY A 162 -3.99 -31.97 -14.84
CA GLY A 162 -4.51 -31.68 -16.19
C GLY A 162 -5.47 -30.51 -16.29
N GLU A 163 -4.97 -29.42 -16.87
CA GLU A 163 -5.70 -28.33 -17.56
C GLU A 163 -6.49 -27.31 -16.71
N THR A 164 -6.10 -26.05 -16.89
CA THR A 164 -6.64 -24.78 -16.35
C THR A 164 -6.30 -24.45 -14.88
N GLY A 165 -5.36 -23.52 -14.70
CA GLY A 165 -5.19 -22.74 -13.46
C GLY A 165 -4.59 -23.49 -12.27
N GLY A 166 -3.29 -23.80 -12.35
CA GLY A 166 -2.57 -24.47 -11.27
C GLY A 166 -2.46 -23.63 -9.99
N TYR A 167 -3.31 -23.91 -9.00
CA TYR A 167 -3.03 -23.55 -7.60
C TYR A 167 -2.15 -24.64 -7.00
N SER A 168 -0.84 -24.44 -7.10
CA SER A 168 0.15 -25.25 -6.38
C SER A 168 0.06 -24.95 -4.87
N SER A 169 0.19 -26.01 -4.07
CA SER A 169 0.35 -25.97 -2.60
C SER A 169 1.71 -25.41 -2.15
N ALA A 170 2.37 -24.62 -3.00
CA ALA A 170 3.52 -23.82 -2.63
C ALA A 170 3.05 -22.66 -1.73
N PRO A 171 3.91 -22.11 -0.85
CA PRO A 171 3.61 -20.82 -0.24
C PRO A 171 3.27 -19.85 -1.37
N ASP A 172 2.13 -19.17 -1.24
CA ASP A 172 1.70 -18.17 -2.20
C ASP A 172 2.74 -17.04 -2.17
N GLU A 173 3.66 -17.06 -3.14
CA GLU A 173 4.74 -16.07 -3.29
C GLU A 173 4.22 -14.75 -3.86
N SER A 174 2.90 -14.66 -4.13
CA SER A 174 2.27 -13.44 -4.59
C SER A 174 2.58 -12.27 -3.65
N PRO A 175 3.08 -11.15 -4.17
CA PRO A 175 3.38 -9.98 -3.35
C PRO A 175 2.11 -9.45 -2.70
N SER A 176 2.24 -8.93 -1.48
CA SER A 176 1.10 -8.31 -0.80
C SER A 176 0.54 -7.13 -1.60
N SER A 177 -0.78 -7.02 -1.65
CA SER A 177 -1.46 -5.98 -2.42
C SER A 177 -1.26 -4.58 -1.82
N SER A 178 -1.44 -3.54 -2.65
CA SER A 178 -1.48 -2.16 -2.15
C SER A 178 -2.60 -1.94 -1.13
N CYS A 179 -3.70 -2.69 -1.22
CA CYS A 179 -4.84 -2.60 -0.30
C CYS A 179 -4.46 -3.07 1.11
N TYR A 180 -3.65 -4.12 1.21
CA TYR A 180 -3.13 -4.58 2.49
C TYR A 180 -2.25 -3.53 3.16
N PHE A 181 -1.24 -3.01 2.45
CA PHE A 181 -0.34 -2.00 3.01
C PHE A 181 -1.06 -0.71 3.39
N SER A 182 -2.06 -0.31 2.61
CA SER A 182 -2.91 0.85 2.91
C SER A 182 -3.67 0.64 4.23
N SER A 183 -4.32 -0.51 4.38
CA SER A 183 -5.08 -0.86 5.58
C SER A 183 -4.18 -0.93 6.82
N HIS A 184 -3.00 -1.53 6.68
CA HIS A 184 -2.02 -1.60 7.76
C HIS A 184 -1.53 -0.21 8.18
N ALA A 185 -1.24 0.68 7.22
CA ALA A 185 -0.80 2.04 7.53
C ALA A 185 -1.89 2.84 8.24
N ILE A 186 -3.16 2.71 7.83
CA ILE A 186 -4.30 3.34 8.52
C ILE A 186 -4.39 2.83 9.96
N LYS A 187 -4.37 1.51 10.14
CA LYS A 187 -4.38 0.88 11.47
C LYS A 187 -3.28 1.47 12.36
N SER A 188 -2.02 1.39 11.94
CA SER A 188 -0.88 1.86 12.74
C SER A 188 -1.01 3.34 13.08
N TYR A 189 -1.35 4.19 12.11
CA TYR A 189 -1.48 5.62 12.34
C TYR A 189 -2.58 5.94 13.36
N PHE A 190 -3.73 5.28 13.28
CA PHE A 190 -4.83 5.50 14.23
C PHE A 190 -4.45 5.06 15.65
N GLN A 191 -3.80 3.90 15.81
CA GLN A 191 -3.34 3.41 17.12
C GLN A 191 -2.28 4.31 17.75
N GLU A 192 -1.39 4.88 16.93
CA GLU A 192 -0.35 5.81 17.39
C GLU A 192 -0.91 7.19 17.81
N ASN A 193 -2.06 7.58 17.26
CA ASN A 193 -2.59 8.94 17.43
C ASN A 193 -3.90 9.01 18.23
N ASN A 194 -4.44 7.88 18.69
CA ASN A 194 -5.71 7.86 19.43
C ASN A 194 -5.83 6.61 20.33
N ASP A 195 -5.96 6.85 21.64
CA ASP A 195 -6.02 5.82 22.68
C ASP A 195 -7.19 4.86 22.50
N PHE A 196 -8.34 5.34 22.01
CA PHE A 196 -9.51 4.50 21.73
C PHE A 196 -9.17 3.42 20.70
N PHE A 197 -8.55 3.80 19.58
CA PHE A 197 -8.16 2.84 18.55
C PHE A 197 -7.01 1.95 19.01
N MET A 198 -6.09 2.48 19.81
CA MET A 198 -5.03 1.67 20.44
C MET A 198 -5.65 0.53 21.25
N GLU A 199 -6.63 0.83 22.11
CA GLU A 199 -7.30 -0.14 22.97
C GLU A 199 -8.16 -1.14 22.18
N ILE A 200 -9.10 -0.66 21.36
CA ILE A 200 -10.06 -1.50 20.65
C ILE A 200 -9.40 -2.40 19.60
N TRP A 201 -8.31 -1.94 18.96
CA TRP A 201 -7.59 -2.72 17.95
C TRP A 201 -6.38 -3.48 18.48
N LYS A 202 -6.17 -3.49 19.81
CA LYS A 202 -5.03 -4.17 20.44
C LYS A 202 -5.01 -5.67 20.18
N SER A 203 -6.17 -6.32 20.22
CA SER A 203 -6.32 -7.76 19.96
C SER A 203 -6.37 -8.06 18.47
N GLN A 204 -7.38 -7.51 17.78
CA GLN A 204 -7.56 -7.67 16.36
C GLN A 204 -8.31 -6.45 15.81
N THR A 205 -7.79 -5.88 14.72
CA THR A 205 -8.53 -4.88 13.97
C THR A 205 -9.59 -5.59 13.14
N PRO A 206 -10.86 -5.18 13.17
CA PRO A 206 -11.91 -5.80 12.38
C PRO A 206 -11.58 -5.70 10.88
N HIS A 207 -11.46 -6.84 10.20
CA HIS A 207 -11.13 -6.86 8.79
C HIS A 207 -11.67 -8.09 8.06
N VAL A 208 -11.82 -7.94 6.74
CA VAL A 208 -12.16 -9.00 5.80
C VAL A 208 -11.17 -8.96 4.66
N ALA A 209 -10.38 -10.02 4.53
CA ALA A 209 -9.54 -10.25 3.37
C ALA A 209 -10.26 -11.18 2.38
N PHE A 210 -10.25 -10.83 1.10
CA PHE A 210 -10.82 -11.65 0.03
C PHE A 210 -9.96 -11.61 -1.24
N ASP A 211 -10.06 -12.64 -2.06
CA ASP A 211 -9.49 -12.66 -3.40
C ASP A 211 -10.54 -12.14 -4.40
N GLU A 212 -10.20 -11.11 -5.16
CA GLU A 212 -11.08 -10.51 -6.17
C GLU A 212 -11.19 -11.37 -7.43
N GLU A 213 -10.20 -12.23 -7.68
CA GLU A 213 -10.16 -13.10 -8.86
C GLU A 213 -10.99 -14.38 -8.67
N LEU A 214 -11.32 -14.73 -7.42
CA LEU A 214 -12.15 -15.88 -7.11
C LEU A 214 -13.63 -15.52 -7.14
N THR A 215 -14.46 -16.45 -7.63
CA THR A 215 -15.91 -16.29 -7.65
C THR A 215 -16.48 -16.19 -6.25
N ARG A 216 -17.52 -15.38 -6.10
CA ARG A 216 -18.25 -15.16 -4.84
C ARG A 216 -19.74 -14.98 -5.12
N SER A 217 -20.57 -15.54 -4.26
CA SER A 217 -22.02 -15.34 -4.25
C SER A 217 -22.39 -14.12 -3.41
N LYS A 218 -23.64 -13.65 -3.58
CA LYS A 218 -24.15 -12.53 -2.78
C LYS A 218 -24.32 -12.92 -1.32
N GLU A 219 -24.70 -14.17 -1.09
CA GLU A 219 -24.89 -14.78 0.22
C GLU A 219 -23.59 -14.81 1.01
N GLU A 220 -22.50 -15.27 0.39
CA GLU A 220 -21.15 -15.29 1.00
C GLU A 220 -20.68 -13.89 1.40
N VAL A 221 -20.85 -12.90 0.50
CA VAL A 221 -20.45 -11.51 0.81
C VAL A 221 -21.27 -10.96 1.98
N ASN A 222 -22.58 -11.24 2.04
CA ASN A 222 -23.42 -10.82 3.17
C ASN A 222 -22.95 -11.46 4.49
N GLU A 223 -22.58 -12.73 4.47
CA GLU A 223 -22.05 -13.42 5.65
C GLU A 223 -20.72 -12.80 6.11
N TRP A 224 -19.80 -12.51 5.19
CA TRP A 224 -18.53 -11.88 5.53
C TRP A 224 -18.73 -10.49 6.15
N VAL A 225 -19.62 -9.67 5.58
CA VAL A 225 -19.97 -8.35 6.13
C VAL A 225 -20.59 -8.48 7.52
N LYS A 226 -21.46 -9.47 7.73
CA LYS A 226 -22.07 -9.74 9.04
C LYS A 226 -21.03 -10.13 10.08
N LEU A 227 -20.11 -11.04 9.73
CA LEU A 227 -19.00 -11.44 10.61
C LEU A 227 -18.11 -10.26 10.96
N ALA A 228 -17.76 -9.44 9.98
CA ALA A 228 -16.91 -8.27 10.19
C ALA A 228 -17.58 -7.20 11.05
N SER A 229 -18.88 -6.96 10.83
CA SER A 229 -19.69 -6.05 11.64
C SER A 229 -19.77 -6.51 13.10
N MET A 230 -19.97 -7.81 13.33
CA MET A 230 -19.95 -8.38 14.68
C MET A 230 -18.59 -8.19 15.37
N GLN A 231 -17.48 -8.34 14.63
CA GLN A 231 -16.14 -8.10 15.17
C GLN A 231 -15.87 -6.61 15.44
N ALA A 232 -16.40 -5.71 14.61
CA ALA A 232 -16.16 -4.26 14.74
C ALA A 232 -16.96 -3.56 15.83
N ASN A 233 -18.14 -4.07 16.15
CA ASN A 233 -19.00 -3.44 17.14
C ASN A 233 -18.64 -3.79 18.60
N GLY A 234 -17.59 -4.59 18.83
CA GLY A 234 -17.18 -5.04 20.16
C GLY A 234 -18.23 -5.94 20.82
N LEU A 235 -17.81 -6.70 21.84
CA LEU A 235 -18.74 -7.38 22.75
C LEU A 235 -19.58 -6.32 23.46
N PHE A 236 -20.82 -6.10 23.01
CA PHE A 236 -21.83 -5.50 23.87
C PHE A 236 -22.01 -6.42 25.09
N LYS A 237 -21.39 -6.07 26.22
CA LYS A 237 -22.02 -6.42 27.50
C LYS A 237 -23.29 -5.58 27.56
N ILE A 238 -24.38 -6.17 27.09
CA ILE A 238 -25.72 -5.73 27.46
C ILE A 238 -25.78 -5.97 28.98
N PHE A 239 -25.62 -4.90 29.75
CA PHE A 239 -25.93 -4.87 31.17
C PHE A 239 -27.41 -4.57 31.35
#